data_AF-A0A419N1J0-F1
#
_entry.id   AF-A0A419N1J0-F1
#
_cell.length_a   1.000
_cell.length_b   1.000
_cell.length_c   1.000
_cell.angle_alpha   90.00
_cell.angle_beta   90.00
_cell.angle_gamma   90.00
#
_symmetry.space_group_name_H-M   'P 1'
#
loop_
_entity.id
_entity.type
_entity.pdbx_description
1 polymer ?
#
loop_
_entity_poly.entity_id
_entity_poly.type
_entity_poly.pdbx_seq_one_letter_code
_entity_poly.pdbx_strand_id
1 'polypeptide(L)'
;YPTGEGVMRMEARDETGTSKARIICDGQNDMVQIANGVLRPESGITLSSTNANSVIRGRNDAVILRDHNNGNVTLSASLKDAGTQMGGTLYIGYNRPEANIFTSAVSIDSPVTVNETMKVIKDATFSGAMTVAGGVTFNGLVKFSRHDGACEFSSSDAAHPLISVNYSGAGNFGFWDTTNGRWVLRKRASNLTTGNADNWVMDSGLEIAGAYGLTLSTALPVSSGGTGAKTAADAVKNLGALPANGTAVAASKLATARKIAGVAFDGTKDISLSFENVNAI
;
A
#
# COMPACT_ATOMS: atom_id res chain seq x y z
N TYR A 1 25.93 -50.88 -49.87
CA TYR A 1 26.16 -50.33 -48.53
C TYR A 1 26.56 -51.47 -47.61
N PRO A 2 27.71 -51.39 -46.92
CA PRO A 2 28.31 -52.52 -46.21
C PRO A 2 27.62 -52.80 -44.86
N THR A 3 27.52 -54.09 -44.58
CA THR A 3 27.37 -54.81 -43.29
C THR A 3 27.05 -54.01 -42.03
N GLY A 4 25.80 -54.09 -41.54
CA GLY A 4 25.50 -53.89 -40.11
C GLY A 4 24.11 -53.37 -39.76
N GLU A 5 23.47 -52.58 -40.61
CA GLU A 5 22.21 -51.91 -40.26
C GLU A 5 21.14 -52.17 -41.31
N GLY A 6 19.99 -52.70 -40.89
CA GLY A 6 18.84 -52.88 -41.76
C GLY A 6 18.25 -51.53 -42.12
N VAL A 7 18.50 -51.05 -43.33
CA VAL A 7 17.87 -49.82 -43.84
C VAL A 7 16.40 -50.10 -44.13
N MET A 8 15.49 -49.51 -43.36
CA MET A 8 14.04 -49.58 -43.61
C MET A 8 13.58 -48.28 -44.24
N ARG A 9 12.91 -48.38 -45.40
CA ARG A 9 12.20 -47.27 -46.03
C ARG A 9 10.82 -47.74 -46.43
N MET A 10 9.80 -47.32 -45.69
CA MET A 10 8.40 -47.60 -46.00
C MET A 10 7.72 -46.28 -46.38
N GLU A 11 7.06 -46.24 -47.53
CA GLU A 11 6.33 -45.07 -48.00
C GLU A 11 4.93 -45.48 -48.50
N ALA A 12 3.91 -44.82 -47.97
CA ALA A 12 2.56 -44.88 -48.51
C ALA A 12 2.34 -43.65 -49.39
N ARG A 13 1.89 -43.85 -50.63
CA ARG A 13 1.60 -42.78 -51.60
C ARG A 13 0.12 -42.77 -51.98
N ASP A 14 -0.43 -41.61 -52.29
CA ASP A 14 -1.75 -41.52 -52.92
C ASP A 14 -1.69 -41.84 -54.42
N GLU A 15 -2.85 -41.85 -55.07
CA GLU A 15 -3.02 -42.07 -56.51
C GLU A 15 -2.29 -41.04 -57.39
N THR A 16 -1.93 -39.87 -56.83
CA THR A 16 -1.13 -38.85 -57.51
C THR A 16 0.38 -39.02 -57.28
N GLY A 17 0.79 -40.04 -56.52
CA GLY A 17 2.18 -40.33 -56.17
C GLY A 17 2.72 -39.52 -54.98
N THR A 18 1.88 -38.71 -54.32
CA THR A 18 2.27 -37.88 -53.17
C THR A 18 2.40 -38.74 -51.92
N SER A 19 3.52 -38.62 -51.19
CA SER A 19 3.75 -39.37 -49.95
C SER A 19 2.77 -38.94 -48.84
N LYS A 20 2.07 -39.90 -48.24
CA LYS A 20 1.13 -39.68 -47.12
C LYS A 20 1.66 -40.16 -45.78
N ALA A 21 2.49 -41.19 -45.78
CA ALA A 21 3.22 -41.64 -44.59
C ALA A 21 4.58 -42.20 -45.01
N ARG A 22 5.58 -41.98 -44.17
CA ARG A 22 6.96 -42.42 -44.42
C ARG A 22 7.60 -42.84 -43.11
N ILE A 23 8.29 -43.98 -43.14
CA ILE A 23 9.21 -44.43 -42.09
C ILE A 23 10.58 -44.60 -42.74
N ILE A 24 11.57 -43.87 -42.25
CA ILE A 24 12.98 -44.03 -42.62
C ILE A 24 13.73 -44.47 -41.37
N CYS A 25 14.49 -45.55 -41.49
CA CYS A 25 15.50 -45.99 -40.55
C CYS A 25 16.76 -46.29 -41.36
N ASP A 26 17.64 -45.31 -41.54
CA ASP A 26 18.88 -45.40 -42.32
C ASP A 26 20.12 -44.86 -41.58
N GLY A 27 19.99 -44.52 -40.30
CA GLY A 27 21.07 -44.07 -39.42
C GLY A 27 21.49 -42.61 -39.63
N GLN A 28 20.92 -41.92 -40.62
CA GLN A 28 21.22 -40.51 -40.93
C GLN A 28 19.98 -39.63 -40.93
N ASN A 29 18.85 -40.13 -41.45
CA ASN A 29 17.59 -39.41 -41.59
C ASN A 29 16.43 -40.15 -40.94
N ASP A 30 16.68 -40.77 -39.80
CA ASP A 30 15.68 -41.58 -39.09
C ASP A 30 14.47 -40.74 -38.72
N MET A 31 13.30 -41.08 -39.27
CA MET A 31 12.08 -40.32 -39.06
C MET A 31 10.82 -41.12 -39.35
N VAL A 32 9.75 -40.78 -38.62
CA VAL A 32 8.39 -41.21 -38.91
C VAL A 32 7.57 -39.97 -39.23
N GLN A 33 6.97 -39.93 -40.41
CA GLN A 33 6.20 -38.79 -40.90
C GLN A 33 4.81 -39.24 -41.36
N ILE A 34 3.79 -38.49 -40.98
CA ILE A 34 2.41 -38.66 -41.46
C ILE A 34 1.92 -37.30 -41.95
N ALA A 35 1.61 -37.19 -43.24
CA ALA A 35 1.10 -35.96 -43.84
C ALA A 35 -0.39 -35.77 -43.50
N ASN A 36 -0.74 -34.64 -42.88
CA ASN A 36 -2.11 -34.27 -42.51
C ASN A 36 -2.85 -35.29 -41.59
N GLY A 37 -2.10 -36.20 -40.95
CA GLY A 37 -2.64 -37.22 -40.05
C GLY A 37 -2.32 -36.93 -38.58
N VAL A 38 -2.96 -37.66 -37.68
CA VAL A 38 -2.71 -37.58 -36.23
C VAL A 38 -1.89 -38.78 -35.81
N LEU A 39 -0.73 -38.56 -35.18
CA LEU A 39 -0.03 -39.60 -34.44
C LEU A 39 -0.80 -39.84 -33.13
N ARG A 40 -1.43 -41.02 -33.00
CA ARG A 40 -2.17 -41.45 -31.81
C ARG A 40 -1.48 -42.63 -31.12
N PRO A 41 -0.34 -42.41 -30.44
CA PRO A 41 0.29 -43.50 -29.70
C PRO A 41 -0.51 -43.79 -28.43
N GLU A 42 -0.93 -45.04 -28.26
CA GLU A 42 -1.62 -45.48 -27.04
C GLU A 42 -0.70 -45.45 -25.79
N SER A 43 0.62 -45.46 -26.01
CA SER A 43 1.65 -45.42 -24.95
C SER A 43 2.54 -44.18 -24.98
N GLY A 44 2.10 -43.10 -25.65
CA GLY A 44 2.86 -41.85 -25.76
C GLY A 44 3.97 -41.85 -26.82
N ILE A 45 4.61 -40.69 -27.00
CA ILE A 45 5.78 -40.54 -27.89
C ILE A 45 7.03 -40.50 -27.01
N THR A 46 7.83 -41.56 -27.05
CA THR A 46 9.13 -41.60 -26.38
C THR A 46 10.21 -41.08 -27.33
N LEU A 47 10.94 -40.05 -26.90
CA LEU A 47 12.18 -39.65 -27.54
C LEU A 47 13.32 -40.52 -26.99
N SER A 48 14.19 -41.04 -27.86
CA SER A 48 15.29 -41.90 -27.42
C SER A 48 16.22 -41.15 -26.47
N SER A 49 16.43 -41.72 -25.27
CA SER A 49 17.33 -41.16 -24.25
C SER A 49 18.82 -41.37 -24.56
N THR A 50 19.17 -42.11 -25.63
CA THR A 50 20.56 -42.42 -25.99
C THR A 50 21.14 -41.50 -27.07
N ASN A 51 20.32 -40.64 -27.70
CA ASN A 51 20.77 -39.69 -28.72
C ASN A 51 20.44 -38.24 -28.28
N ALA A 52 21.48 -37.41 -28.21
CA ALA A 52 21.39 -36.00 -27.78
C ALA A 52 20.61 -35.08 -28.74
N ASN A 53 20.09 -35.60 -29.85
CA ASN A 53 19.40 -34.83 -30.89
C ASN A 53 17.93 -35.22 -31.10
N SER A 54 17.35 -36.03 -30.22
CA SER A 54 15.94 -36.44 -30.33
C SER A 54 15.00 -35.23 -30.19
N VAL A 55 14.21 -34.95 -31.24
CA VAL A 55 13.30 -33.81 -31.30
C VAL A 55 11.96 -34.18 -31.91
N ILE A 56 10.88 -33.53 -31.45
CA ILE A 56 9.62 -33.47 -32.20
C ILE A 56 9.61 -32.16 -32.97
N ARG A 57 9.48 -32.25 -34.30
CA ARG A 57 9.46 -31.09 -35.19
C ARG A 57 8.05 -30.79 -35.70
N GLY A 58 7.77 -29.50 -35.84
CA GLY A 58 6.58 -28.97 -36.49
C GLY A 58 6.78 -28.71 -37.97
N ARG A 59 5.88 -27.90 -38.56
CA ARG A 59 6.01 -27.42 -39.93
C ARG A 59 7.32 -26.63 -40.12
N ASN A 60 7.92 -26.73 -41.30
CA ASN A 60 9.19 -26.07 -41.67
C ASN A 60 10.39 -26.48 -40.80
N ASP A 61 10.41 -27.73 -40.31
CA ASP A 61 11.48 -28.30 -39.47
C ASP A 61 11.75 -27.59 -38.13
N ALA A 62 10.83 -26.74 -37.67
CA ALA A 62 10.96 -26.04 -36.40
C ALA A 62 10.86 -27.03 -35.22
N VAL A 63 11.80 -26.94 -34.28
CA VAL A 63 11.84 -27.79 -33.08
C VAL A 63 10.75 -27.34 -32.09
N ILE A 64 9.82 -28.25 -31.76
CA ILE A 64 8.72 -28.00 -30.80
C ILE A 64 9.09 -28.55 -29.43
N LEU A 65 9.61 -29.78 -29.39
CA LEU A 65 10.12 -30.42 -28.18
C LEU A 65 11.55 -30.90 -28.44
N ARG A 66 12.46 -30.55 -27.55
CA ARG A 66 13.85 -31.02 -27.58
C ARG A 66 14.29 -31.45 -26.21
N ASP A 67 14.73 -32.70 -26.12
CA ASP A 67 15.55 -33.16 -25.01
C ASP A 67 17.01 -32.79 -25.31
N HIS A 68 17.68 -32.14 -24.35
CA HIS A 68 19.08 -31.76 -24.46
C HIS A 68 20.03 -32.80 -23.89
N ASN A 69 19.52 -33.93 -23.38
CA ASN A 69 20.28 -34.99 -22.72
C ASN A 69 21.18 -34.49 -21.57
N ASN A 70 20.75 -33.40 -20.93
CA ASN A 70 21.39 -32.81 -19.75
C ASN A 70 20.37 -32.54 -18.63
N GLY A 71 19.23 -33.24 -18.68
CA GLY A 71 18.09 -33.05 -17.76
C GLY A 71 17.13 -31.92 -18.16
N ASN A 72 17.44 -31.14 -19.19
CA ASN A 72 16.57 -30.07 -19.66
C ASN A 72 15.77 -30.47 -20.91
N VAL A 73 14.50 -30.06 -20.94
CA VAL A 73 13.64 -30.16 -22.11
C VAL A 73 13.18 -28.76 -22.50
N THR A 74 13.26 -28.42 -23.78
CA THR A 74 12.66 -27.20 -24.32
C THR A 74 11.30 -27.51 -24.92
N LEU A 75 10.30 -26.70 -24.56
CA LEU A 75 9.02 -26.59 -25.25
C LEU A 75 8.96 -25.22 -25.93
N SER A 76 8.68 -25.19 -27.23
CA SER A 76 8.59 -23.96 -28.02
C SER A 76 7.48 -24.04 -29.06
N ALA A 77 6.99 -22.88 -29.50
CA ALA A 77 6.14 -22.79 -30.68
C ALA A 77 7.00 -22.83 -31.96
N SER A 78 6.46 -23.41 -33.03
CA SER A 78 7.12 -23.41 -34.34
C SER A 78 7.24 -22.00 -34.94
N LEU A 79 8.11 -21.84 -35.94
CA LEU A 79 8.17 -20.62 -36.74
C LEU A 79 6.85 -20.34 -37.45
N LYS A 80 6.48 -19.06 -37.57
CA LYS A 80 5.26 -18.64 -38.26
C LYS A 80 5.38 -18.86 -39.78
N ASP A 81 6.51 -18.45 -40.36
CA ASP A 81 6.82 -18.55 -41.78
C ASP A 81 8.24 -19.11 -42.00
N ALA A 82 8.43 -19.87 -43.07
CA ALA A 82 9.72 -20.48 -43.41
C ALA A 82 10.80 -19.41 -43.63
N GLY A 83 11.97 -19.57 -43.00
CA GLY A 83 13.11 -18.66 -43.13
C GLY A 83 13.00 -17.34 -42.36
N THR A 84 11.87 -17.06 -41.71
CA THR A 84 11.74 -15.90 -40.81
C THR A 84 12.24 -16.27 -39.41
N GLN A 85 12.93 -15.37 -38.73
CA GLN A 85 13.30 -15.54 -37.31
C GLN A 85 12.12 -15.23 -36.35
N MET A 86 10.89 -15.22 -36.86
CA MET A 86 9.71 -14.91 -36.05
C MET A 86 9.09 -16.21 -35.50
N GLY A 87 9.24 -16.41 -34.20
CA GLY A 87 8.61 -17.50 -33.46
C GLY A 87 7.09 -17.33 -33.35
N GLY A 88 6.37 -18.46 -33.24
CA GLY A 88 4.96 -18.47 -32.89
C GLY A 88 4.70 -18.22 -31.40
N THR A 89 3.43 -18.11 -31.03
CA THR A 89 3.01 -18.07 -29.62
C THR A 89 2.82 -19.50 -29.11
N LEU A 90 3.45 -19.84 -27.99
CA LEU A 90 3.19 -21.10 -27.29
C LEU A 90 1.92 -20.95 -26.43
N TYR A 91 0.85 -21.63 -26.83
CA TYR A 91 -0.34 -21.79 -25.99
C TYR A 91 -0.21 -23.10 -25.21
N ILE A 92 -0.23 -23.01 -23.88
CA ILE A 92 -0.26 -24.18 -22.99
C ILE A 92 -1.70 -24.38 -22.54
N GLY A 93 -2.31 -25.45 -23.05
CA GLY A 93 -3.73 -25.75 -22.89
C GLY A 93 -4.55 -25.52 -24.16
N TYR A 94 -5.76 -26.08 -24.17
CA TYR A 94 -6.72 -25.96 -25.26
C TYR A 94 -7.76 -24.88 -24.92
N ASN A 95 -8.16 -24.08 -25.90
CA ASN A 95 -9.22 -23.09 -25.73
C ASN A 95 -10.03 -22.98 -27.02
N ARG A 96 -11.22 -23.61 -27.05
CA ARG A 96 -12.18 -23.50 -28.15
C ARG A 96 -13.54 -23.02 -27.61
N PRO A 97 -13.76 -21.69 -27.57
CA PRO A 97 -14.98 -21.09 -27.01
C PRO A 97 -16.27 -21.61 -27.63
N GLU A 98 -16.27 -21.76 -28.95
CA GLU A 98 -17.43 -22.19 -29.73
C GLU A 98 -17.89 -23.63 -29.41
N ALA A 99 -16.98 -24.46 -28.88
CA ALA A 99 -17.25 -25.86 -28.56
C ALA A 99 -17.33 -26.13 -27.06
N ASN A 100 -17.14 -25.11 -26.20
CA ASN A 100 -17.05 -25.23 -24.75
C ASN A 100 -15.98 -26.24 -24.26
N ILE A 101 -14.86 -26.33 -24.99
CA ILE A 101 -13.74 -27.23 -24.63
C ILE A 101 -12.55 -26.36 -24.27
N PHE A 102 -12.11 -26.46 -23.01
CA PHE A 102 -11.00 -25.68 -22.48
C PHE A 102 -10.15 -26.51 -21.52
N THR A 103 -8.88 -26.14 -21.37
CA THR A 103 -8.05 -26.60 -20.26
C THR A 103 -8.49 -25.91 -18.97
N SER A 104 -8.86 -26.71 -17.96
CA SER A 104 -9.30 -26.21 -16.65
C SER A 104 -8.15 -25.72 -15.76
N ALA A 105 -6.97 -26.32 -15.88
CA ALA A 105 -5.78 -25.94 -15.12
C ALA A 105 -4.48 -26.33 -15.84
N VAL A 106 -3.41 -25.59 -15.56
CA VAL A 106 -2.02 -25.94 -15.87
C VAL A 106 -1.25 -25.84 -14.55
N SER A 107 -0.70 -26.95 -14.06
CA SER A 107 0.14 -26.98 -12.84
C SER A 107 1.62 -27.06 -13.20
N ILE A 108 2.45 -26.41 -12.40
CA ILE A 108 3.92 -26.53 -12.45
C ILE A 108 4.37 -26.75 -11.01
N ASP A 109 4.72 -27.99 -10.67
CA ASP A 109 5.06 -28.39 -9.30
C ASP A 109 6.56 -28.12 -8.98
N SER A 110 7.16 -27.19 -9.69
CA SER A 110 8.56 -26.80 -9.60
C SER A 110 8.69 -25.29 -9.69
N PRO A 111 9.81 -24.70 -9.21
CA PRO A 111 10.02 -23.27 -9.31
C PRO A 111 9.93 -22.77 -10.76
N VAL A 112 9.31 -21.62 -10.95
CA VAL A 112 9.24 -20.92 -12.25
C VAL A 112 10.18 -19.72 -12.21
N THR A 113 11.14 -19.69 -13.13
CA THR A 113 12.05 -18.55 -13.33
C THR A 113 11.68 -17.81 -14.60
N VAL A 114 11.52 -16.48 -14.51
CA VAL A 114 11.25 -15.61 -15.67
C VAL A 114 12.39 -14.61 -15.80
N ASN A 115 13.12 -14.65 -16.92
CA ASN A 115 14.31 -13.81 -17.12
C ASN A 115 13.98 -12.36 -17.50
N GLU A 116 12.80 -12.11 -18.07
CA GLU A 116 12.36 -10.78 -18.49
C GLU A 116 11.01 -10.43 -17.87
N THR A 117 9.93 -10.49 -18.65
CA THR A 117 8.60 -10.00 -18.24
C THR A 117 7.58 -11.13 -18.20
N MET A 118 6.84 -11.24 -17.10
CA MET A 118 5.59 -11.99 -17.04
C MET A 118 4.41 -11.01 -17.21
N LYS A 119 3.71 -11.06 -18.35
CA LYS A 119 2.53 -10.22 -18.62
C LYS A 119 1.24 -11.01 -18.39
N VAL A 120 0.39 -10.52 -17.49
CA VAL A 120 -0.97 -11.07 -17.26
C VAL A 120 -2.01 -10.08 -17.80
N ILE A 121 -2.91 -10.55 -18.65
CA ILE A 121 -3.88 -9.70 -19.37
C ILE A 121 -5.20 -9.53 -18.59
N LYS A 122 -5.55 -10.52 -17.76
CA LYS A 122 -6.73 -10.50 -16.89
C LYS A 122 -6.28 -10.53 -15.43
N ASP A 123 -6.75 -11.50 -14.67
CA ASP A 123 -6.50 -11.62 -13.25
C ASP A 123 -5.35 -12.60 -12.97
N ALA A 124 -4.50 -12.26 -11.99
CA ALA A 124 -3.57 -13.18 -11.35
C ALA A 124 -3.99 -13.33 -9.89
N THR A 125 -4.26 -14.56 -9.46
CA THR A 125 -4.66 -14.86 -8.08
C THR A 125 -3.65 -15.79 -7.43
N PHE A 126 -3.05 -15.36 -6.32
CA PHE A 126 -2.19 -16.17 -5.49
C PHE A 126 -2.98 -16.58 -4.24
N SER A 127 -3.33 -17.87 -4.13
CA SER A 127 -4.13 -18.37 -3.01
C SER A 127 -3.33 -18.47 -1.70
N GLY A 128 -2.01 -18.45 -1.78
CA GLY A 128 -1.09 -18.45 -0.64
C GLY A 128 -0.36 -17.12 -0.48
N ALA A 129 0.57 -17.06 0.47
CA ALA A 129 1.39 -15.88 0.68
C ALA A 129 2.29 -15.59 -0.54
N MET A 130 2.33 -14.33 -0.97
CA MET A 130 3.29 -13.83 -1.96
C MET A 130 4.42 -13.11 -1.21
N THR A 131 5.65 -13.61 -1.33
CA THR A 131 6.87 -12.96 -0.79
C THR A 131 7.66 -12.34 -1.94
N VAL A 132 8.03 -11.06 -1.81
CA VAL A 132 8.87 -10.36 -2.80
C VAL A 132 10.12 -9.83 -2.09
N ALA A 133 11.30 -10.29 -2.53
CA ALA A 133 12.58 -9.91 -1.91
C ALA A 133 13.13 -8.54 -2.37
N GLY A 134 12.43 -7.88 -3.31
CA GLY A 134 12.80 -6.58 -3.88
C GLY A 134 11.64 -5.59 -3.87
N GLY A 135 11.82 -4.47 -4.58
CA GLY A 135 10.79 -3.43 -4.70
C GLY A 135 9.58 -3.88 -5.52
N VAL A 136 8.39 -3.44 -5.10
CA VAL A 136 7.15 -3.61 -5.87
C VAL A 136 6.62 -2.23 -6.27
N THR A 137 6.42 -2.02 -7.57
CA THR A 137 5.86 -0.78 -8.12
C THR A 137 4.45 -1.04 -8.65
N PHE A 138 3.46 -0.28 -8.17
CA PHE A 138 2.07 -0.36 -8.64
C PHE A 138 1.71 0.93 -9.40
N ASN A 139 1.43 0.83 -10.70
CA ASN A 139 0.98 1.96 -11.53
C ASN A 139 -0.54 2.17 -11.48
N GLY A 140 -1.16 1.97 -10.31
CA GLY A 140 -2.60 2.00 -10.14
C GLY A 140 -3.03 1.88 -8.69
N LEU A 141 -4.34 1.74 -8.48
CA LEU A 141 -4.92 1.61 -7.14
C LEU A 141 -4.59 0.25 -6.52
N VAL A 142 -3.92 0.28 -5.37
CA VAL A 142 -3.77 -0.88 -4.49
C VAL A 142 -4.97 -0.92 -3.54
N LYS A 143 -5.80 -1.97 -3.64
CA LYS A 143 -6.91 -2.21 -2.74
C LYS A 143 -6.54 -3.31 -1.75
N PHE A 144 -6.59 -2.99 -0.47
CA PHE A 144 -6.58 -3.98 0.59
C PHE A 144 -8.05 -4.27 0.94
N SER A 145 -8.53 -5.46 0.60
CA SER A 145 -9.89 -5.89 0.98
C SER A 145 -10.00 -5.93 2.50
N ARG A 146 -11.19 -5.62 3.03
CA ARG A 146 -11.49 -5.75 4.46
C ARG A 146 -11.46 -7.24 4.81
N HIS A 147 -10.32 -7.73 5.27
CA HIS A 147 -10.17 -9.07 5.80
C HIS A 147 -10.30 -9.00 7.33
N ASP A 148 -10.75 -10.07 7.97
CA ASP A 148 -10.82 -10.18 9.43
C ASP A 148 -9.42 -10.21 10.10
N GLY A 149 -8.34 -10.14 9.29
CA GLY A 149 -6.94 -10.07 9.70
C GLY A 149 -6.32 -8.73 9.31
N ALA A 150 -5.46 -8.19 10.17
CA ALA A 150 -4.83 -6.89 9.98
C ALA A 150 -3.97 -6.85 8.70
N CYS A 151 -4.12 -5.78 7.91
CA CYS A 151 -3.09 -5.41 6.94
C CYS A 151 -1.94 -4.75 7.69
N GLU A 152 -0.88 -5.51 7.95
CA GLU A 152 0.29 -5.03 8.65
C GLU A 152 1.37 -4.63 7.65
N PHE A 153 1.84 -3.40 7.77
CA PHE A 153 3.07 -2.94 7.14
C PHE A 153 4.11 -2.92 8.25
N SER A 154 5.17 -3.73 8.17
CA SER A 154 6.28 -3.76 9.13
C SER A 154 7.64 -3.73 8.43
N SER A 155 8.60 -2.96 8.98
CA SER A 155 9.96 -2.77 8.45
C SER A 155 10.89 -2.99 9.63
N SER A 156 11.94 -3.78 9.43
CA SER A 156 13.05 -3.89 10.38
C SER A 156 14.07 -2.76 10.21
N ASP A 157 13.95 -1.95 9.15
CA ASP A 157 14.83 -0.81 8.86
C ASP A 157 14.29 0.47 9.50
N ALA A 158 15.01 0.96 10.52
CA ALA A 158 14.66 2.17 11.26
C ALA A 158 14.86 3.47 10.46
N ALA A 159 15.60 3.43 9.35
CA ALA A 159 15.91 4.61 8.53
C ALA A 159 14.87 4.92 7.43
N HIS A 160 14.04 3.95 7.06
CA HIS A 160 13.02 4.10 6.02
C HIS A 160 11.61 3.73 6.55
N PRO A 161 10.69 4.71 6.67
CA PRO A 161 9.34 4.43 7.14
C PRO A 161 8.56 3.60 6.12
N LEU A 162 7.67 2.78 6.66
CA LEU A 162 6.94 1.71 6.00
C LEU A 162 6.02 2.06 4.84
N ILE A 163 5.64 3.33 4.76
CA ILE A 163 4.84 3.88 3.68
C ILE A 163 5.40 5.26 3.39
N SER A 164 6.09 5.42 2.27
CA SER A 164 6.37 6.73 1.70
C SER A 164 5.21 7.11 0.78
N VAL A 165 4.23 7.87 1.27
CA VAL A 165 3.23 8.49 0.37
C VAL A 165 3.84 9.76 -0.16
N ASN A 166 4.38 9.69 -1.38
CA ASN A 166 4.84 10.88 -2.08
C ASN A 166 3.63 11.60 -2.71
N TYR A 167 3.53 12.90 -2.45
CA TYR A 167 2.33 13.69 -2.72
C TYR A 167 2.36 14.35 -4.10
N SER A 168 1.36 14.07 -4.94
CA SER A 168 0.91 15.02 -5.96
C SER A 168 -0.50 15.52 -5.61
N GLY A 169 -0.58 16.75 -5.10
CA GLY A 169 -1.73 17.64 -5.29
C GLY A 169 -2.95 17.62 -4.35
N ALA A 170 -3.35 16.57 -3.61
CA ALA A 170 -4.59 16.65 -2.79
C ALA A 170 -4.67 15.74 -1.53
N GLY A 171 -4.57 16.32 -0.31
CA GLY A 171 -4.47 15.73 1.08
C GLY A 171 -5.39 14.51 1.37
N ASN A 172 -5.08 13.43 2.14
CA ASN A 172 -4.17 13.23 3.29
C ASN A 172 -4.11 11.71 3.73
N PHE A 173 -2.95 11.06 4.08
CA PHE A 173 -2.79 9.71 4.80
C PHE A 173 -1.83 9.80 6.03
N GLY A 174 -2.02 9.08 7.15
CA GLY A 174 -1.26 9.28 8.42
C GLY A 174 -0.12 8.26 8.69
N PHE A 175 0.96 8.71 9.35
CA PHE A 175 2.26 8.01 9.47
C PHE A 175 2.73 7.82 10.92
N TRP A 176 3.45 6.73 11.18
CA TRP A 176 4.23 6.47 12.40
C TRP A 176 5.50 7.34 12.42
N ASP A 177 5.82 7.96 13.56
CA ASP A 177 7.03 8.75 13.76
C ASP A 177 8.05 7.95 14.59
N THR A 178 9.06 7.39 13.92
CA THR A 178 10.15 6.61 14.54
C THR A 178 11.14 7.46 15.33
N THR A 179 11.25 8.76 15.04
CA THR A 179 12.16 9.69 15.74
C THR A 179 11.66 10.00 17.14
N ASN A 180 10.34 10.06 17.31
CA ASN A 180 9.69 10.40 18.57
C ASN A 180 8.89 9.24 19.18
N GLY A 181 8.93 8.06 18.58
CA GLY A 181 8.29 6.84 19.07
C GLY A 181 6.77 6.97 19.24
N ARG A 182 6.05 7.62 18.32
CA ARG A 182 4.59 7.86 18.46
C ARG A 182 3.82 7.75 17.14
N TRP A 183 2.58 7.26 17.18
CA TRP A 183 1.64 7.27 16.04
C TRP A 183 0.99 8.64 15.96
N VAL A 184 1.04 9.29 14.79
CA VAL A 184 0.26 10.52 14.56
C VAL A 184 -1.13 10.12 14.04
N LEU A 185 -2.15 10.29 14.88
CA LEU A 185 -3.55 10.00 14.54
C LEU A 185 -4.18 11.10 13.69
N ARG A 186 -4.66 10.71 12.52
CA ARG A 186 -5.96 11.15 11.98
C ARG A 186 -6.94 9.99 12.18
N LYS A 187 -8.16 10.21 12.69
CA LYS A 187 -9.08 9.10 12.99
C LYS A 187 -9.96 8.70 11.79
N ARG A 188 -10.09 7.38 11.54
CA ARG A 188 -11.32 6.74 11.02
C ARG A 188 -12.13 6.26 12.23
N ALA A 189 -13.38 6.71 12.36
CA ALA A 189 -14.26 6.31 13.46
C ALA A 189 -15.03 5.05 13.09
N SER A 190 -15.10 4.05 13.99
CA SER A 190 -15.93 2.85 13.77
C SER A 190 -17.09 2.65 14.74
N ASN A 191 -17.23 3.38 15.85
CA ASN A 191 -18.46 3.35 16.66
C ASN A 191 -18.70 4.73 17.29
N LEU A 192 -19.75 5.43 16.82
CA LEU A 192 -20.16 6.77 17.24
C LEU A 192 -21.59 6.66 17.78
N THR A 193 -21.79 6.66 19.10
CA THR A 193 -23.13 6.51 19.68
C THR A 193 -23.83 7.84 19.98
N THR A 194 -23.12 8.97 19.98
CA THR A 194 -23.77 10.27 20.23
C THR A 194 -23.07 11.34 19.40
N GLY A 195 -23.67 11.65 18.26
CA GLY A 195 -23.17 12.58 17.28
C GLY A 195 -23.15 14.02 17.79
N ASN A 196 -21.99 14.46 18.25
CA ASN A 196 -21.54 15.84 18.12
C ASN A 196 -20.14 15.81 17.48
N ALA A 197 -19.99 16.48 16.35
CA ALA A 197 -18.72 16.58 15.64
C ALA A 197 -17.76 17.56 16.35
N ASP A 198 -16.48 17.38 16.05
CA ASP A 198 -15.40 18.38 16.05
C ASP A 198 -14.79 18.85 17.38
N ASN A 199 -13.65 18.23 17.75
CA ASN A 199 -12.31 18.84 17.64
C ASN A 199 -11.25 17.87 18.17
N TRP A 200 -10.02 17.94 17.65
CA TRP A 200 -8.86 17.23 18.18
C TRP A 200 -8.63 17.58 19.65
N VAL A 201 -9.13 16.71 20.54
CA VAL A 201 -8.83 16.72 21.96
C VAL A 201 -8.38 15.30 22.29
N MET A 202 -7.08 15.12 22.56
CA MET A 202 -6.64 13.93 23.27
C MET A 202 -7.39 13.92 24.61
N ASP A 203 -7.99 12.80 25.00
CA ASP A 203 -8.92 12.62 26.13
C ASP A 203 -8.36 13.02 27.52
N SER A 204 -7.15 13.57 27.57
CA SER A 204 -6.51 14.06 28.78
C SER A 204 -5.62 15.29 28.53
N GLY A 205 -6.05 16.18 27.65
CA GLY A 205 -5.35 17.44 27.40
C GLY A 205 -4.09 17.29 26.56
N LEU A 206 -3.61 18.42 26.05
CA LEU A 206 -2.39 18.53 25.28
C LEU A 206 -1.18 18.52 26.24
N GLU A 207 -0.49 17.39 26.38
CA GLU A 207 0.72 17.30 27.20
C GLU A 207 1.96 17.71 26.38
N ILE A 208 2.65 18.75 26.83
CA ILE A 208 3.92 19.22 26.25
C ILE A 208 5.03 18.87 27.21
N ALA A 209 5.54 17.66 27.07
CA ALA A 209 6.68 17.16 27.82
C ALA A 209 7.99 17.58 27.12
N GLY A 210 8.57 18.71 27.52
CA GLY A 210 9.89 19.16 27.05
C GLY A 210 10.23 20.60 27.45
N ALA A 211 11.54 20.91 27.53
CA ALA A 211 12.08 22.21 27.99
C ALA A 211 11.69 23.44 27.13
N TYR A 212 11.04 23.21 25.99
CA TYR A 212 10.45 24.24 25.16
C TYR A 212 8.93 24.11 25.27
N GLY A 213 8.31 24.96 26.09
CA GLY A 213 6.85 25.05 26.19
C GLY A 213 6.22 25.47 24.86
N LEU A 214 4.88 25.41 24.79
CA LEU A 214 4.14 25.94 23.64
C LEU A 214 4.34 27.45 23.56
N THR A 215 5.12 27.92 22.59
CA THR A 215 5.20 29.35 22.29
C THR A 215 3.94 29.75 21.52
N LEU A 216 2.88 30.10 22.24
CA LEU A 216 1.72 30.73 21.61
C LEU A 216 1.98 32.22 21.39
N SER A 217 1.96 32.65 20.14
CA SER A 217 1.93 34.08 19.80
C SER A 217 0.56 34.72 20.08
N THR A 218 -0.47 33.92 20.36
CA THR A 218 -1.84 34.35 20.68
C THR A 218 -2.45 33.48 21.78
N ALA A 219 -3.12 34.08 22.77
CA ALA A 219 -3.70 33.34 23.89
C ALA A 219 -4.72 32.28 23.42
N LEU A 220 -4.75 31.12 24.08
CA LEU A 220 -5.80 30.13 23.89
C LEU A 220 -7.13 30.70 24.37
N PRO A 221 -8.17 30.76 23.53
CA PRO A 221 -9.50 31.13 24.00
C PRO A 221 -10.00 30.04 24.95
N VAL A 222 -10.15 30.38 26.24
CA VAL A 222 -10.82 29.52 27.22
C VAL A 222 -12.28 29.91 27.28
N SER A 223 -13.18 28.93 27.11
CA SER A 223 -14.62 29.17 26.99
C SER A 223 -15.33 29.47 28.31
N SER A 224 -14.66 29.33 29.46
CA SER A 224 -15.16 29.78 30.76
C SER A 224 -14.03 29.98 31.78
N GLY A 225 -14.15 31.00 32.63
CA GLY A 225 -13.26 31.25 33.78
C GLY A 225 -11.94 31.97 33.50
N GLY A 226 -11.58 32.22 32.24
CA GLY A 226 -10.47 33.10 31.91
C GLY A 226 -10.90 34.55 31.90
N THR A 227 -10.12 35.45 32.49
CA THR A 227 -10.34 36.90 32.39
C THR A 227 -10.16 37.44 30.96
N GLY A 228 -9.84 36.58 29.97
CA GLY A 228 -9.50 36.97 28.59
C GLY A 228 -8.25 37.84 28.47
N ALA A 229 -7.57 38.09 29.60
CA ALA A 229 -6.46 38.99 29.73
C ALA A 229 -5.14 38.31 29.34
N LYS A 230 -4.29 39.05 28.62
CA LYS A 230 -2.93 38.60 28.29
C LYS A 230 -1.92 38.94 29.40
N THR A 231 -2.30 39.78 30.37
CA THR A 231 -1.48 40.25 31.48
C THR A 231 -2.26 40.26 32.80
N ALA A 232 -1.56 40.24 33.94
CA ALA A 232 -2.22 40.33 35.25
C ALA A 232 -2.98 41.66 35.45
N ALA A 233 -2.48 42.76 34.89
CA ALA A 233 -3.14 44.07 34.95
C ALA A 233 -4.48 44.07 34.19
N ASP A 234 -4.51 43.49 32.99
CA ASP A 234 -5.75 43.34 32.21
C ASP A 234 -6.73 42.37 32.89
N ALA A 235 -6.22 41.36 33.61
CA ALA A 235 -7.04 40.40 34.34
C ALA A 235 -7.80 41.08 35.49
N VAL A 236 -7.08 41.88 36.29
CA VAL A 236 -7.65 42.68 37.39
C VAL A 236 -8.69 43.66 36.85
N LYS A 237 -8.39 44.32 35.72
CA LYS A 237 -9.33 45.24 35.04
C LYS A 237 -10.60 44.53 34.58
N ASN A 238 -10.48 43.37 33.93
CA ASN A 238 -11.63 42.63 33.39
C ASN A 238 -12.50 42.00 34.48
N LEU A 239 -11.91 41.68 35.64
CA LEU A 239 -12.64 41.23 36.83
C LEU A 239 -13.39 42.38 37.54
N GLY A 240 -13.14 43.63 37.18
CA GLY A 240 -13.64 44.79 37.93
C GLY A 240 -13.05 44.89 39.34
N ALA A 241 -11.92 44.22 39.59
CA ALA A 241 -11.24 44.25 40.87
C ALA A 241 -10.50 45.59 41.05
N LEU A 242 -10.50 46.09 42.28
CA LEU A 242 -9.76 47.29 42.62
C LEU A 242 -8.24 46.98 42.58
N PRO A 243 -7.40 47.81 41.95
CA PRO A 243 -5.96 47.60 41.99
C PRO A 243 -5.45 47.71 43.44
N ALA A 244 -4.28 47.14 43.73
CA ALA A 244 -3.72 47.06 45.09
C ALA A 244 -3.54 48.42 45.79
N ASN A 245 -3.46 49.51 45.02
CA ASN A 245 -3.36 50.90 45.47
C ASN A 245 -4.55 51.77 45.02
N GLY A 246 -5.66 51.16 44.59
CA GLY A 246 -6.87 51.88 44.18
C GLY A 246 -7.72 52.29 45.38
N THR A 247 -8.44 53.40 45.24
CA THR A 247 -9.49 53.81 46.18
C THR A 247 -10.83 53.30 45.67
N ALA A 248 -11.62 52.64 46.53
CA ALA A 248 -12.96 52.21 46.17
C ALA A 248 -13.81 53.43 45.73
N VAL A 249 -14.60 53.29 44.65
CA VAL A 249 -15.39 54.40 44.08
C VAL A 249 -16.29 55.06 45.14
N ALA A 250 -16.86 54.28 46.06
CA ALA A 250 -17.67 54.79 47.15
C ALA A 250 -16.86 55.65 48.15
N ALA A 251 -15.59 55.29 48.41
CA ALA A 251 -14.71 56.01 49.33
C ALA A 251 -14.17 57.33 48.73
N SER A 252 -14.20 57.51 47.39
CA SER A 252 -13.81 58.77 46.73
C SER A 252 -14.64 59.98 47.20
N LYS A 253 -15.83 59.75 47.78
CA LYS A 253 -16.66 60.81 48.37
C LYS A 253 -16.00 61.51 49.57
N LEU A 254 -15.05 60.85 50.23
CA LEU A 254 -14.28 61.38 51.36
C LEU A 254 -12.98 62.09 50.92
N ALA A 255 -12.59 61.98 49.64
CA ALA A 255 -11.46 62.75 49.10
C ALA A 255 -11.70 64.27 49.17
N THR A 256 -12.95 64.70 49.17
CA THR A 256 -13.35 66.04 49.61
C THR A 256 -13.90 65.93 51.03
N ALA A 257 -13.19 66.48 52.00
CA ALA A 257 -13.57 66.41 53.41
C ALA A 257 -15.06 66.80 53.60
N ARG A 258 -15.79 65.95 54.32
CA ARG A 258 -17.19 66.21 54.71
C ARG A 258 -17.23 66.64 56.15
N LYS A 259 -18.17 67.52 56.50
CA LYS A 259 -18.33 67.95 57.88
C LYS A 259 -19.27 66.98 58.61
N ILE A 260 -18.80 66.43 59.72
CA ILE A 260 -19.61 65.71 60.70
C ILE A 260 -19.68 66.61 61.92
N ALA A 261 -20.87 67.07 62.28
CA ALA A 261 -21.06 67.98 63.41
C ALA A 261 -20.18 69.26 63.34
N GLY A 262 -19.97 69.77 62.12
CA GLY A 262 -19.12 70.94 61.85
C GLY A 262 -17.63 70.65 61.70
N VAL A 263 -17.14 69.49 62.13
CA VAL A 263 -15.73 69.06 62.08
C VAL A 263 -15.44 68.34 60.76
N ALA A 264 -14.34 68.70 60.08
CA ALA A 264 -13.96 68.10 58.81
C ALA A 264 -13.45 66.66 58.98
N PHE A 265 -13.93 65.75 58.12
CA PHE A 265 -13.54 64.34 58.06
C PHE A 265 -13.30 63.93 56.61
N ASP A 266 -12.10 63.44 56.33
CA ASP A 266 -11.66 62.94 55.01
C ASP A 266 -11.24 61.46 55.05
N GLY A 267 -11.43 60.79 56.19
CA GLY A 267 -11.08 59.38 56.37
C GLY A 267 -9.58 59.08 56.54
N THR A 268 -8.71 60.09 56.62
CA THR A 268 -7.27 59.89 56.80
C THR A 268 -6.84 59.68 58.26
N LYS A 269 -7.67 60.12 59.21
CA LYS A 269 -7.48 60.00 60.67
C LYS A 269 -8.84 59.89 61.37
N ASP A 270 -8.81 59.48 62.63
CA ASP A 270 -9.99 59.49 63.51
C ASP A 270 -10.56 60.91 63.67
N ILE A 271 -11.88 61.00 63.87
CA ILE A 271 -12.56 62.26 64.15
C ILE A 271 -12.67 62.49 65.66
N SER A 272 -12.26 63.68 66.11
CA SER A 272 -12.46 64.13 67.49
C SER A 272 -13.69 65.03 67.57
N LEU A 273 -14.71 64.59 68.30
CA LEU A 273 -15.94 65.36 68.56
C LEU A 273 -15.99 65.73 70.04
N SER A 274 -16.29 66.99 70.34
CA SER A 274 -16.59 67.46 71.70
C SER A 274 -18.08 67.38 72.01
N PHE A 275 -18.45 67.51 73.29
CA PHE A 275 -19.85 67.64 73.72
C PHE A 275 -20.57 68.78 72.99
N GLU A 276 -19.87 69.89 72.76
CA GLU A 276 -20.39 71.05 72.02
C GLU A 276 -20.66 70.74 70.54
N ASN A 277 -19.90 69.85 69.90
CA ASN A 277 -20.12 69.53 68.49
C ASN A 277 -21.45 68.80 68.27
N VAL A 278 -21.88 67.98 69.23
CA VAL A 278 -23.06 67.10 69.08
C VAL A 278 -24.28 67.54 69.90
N ASN A 279 -24.21 68.68 70.59
CA ASN A 279 -25.26 69.16 71.50
C ASN A 279 -25.74 68.09 72.50
N ALA A 280 -24.80 67.29 73.02
CA ALA A 280 -25.11 66.31 74.05
C ALA A 280 -25.36 67.05 75.38
N ILE A 281 -26.52 66.78 76.00
CA ILE A 281 -26.94 67.31 77.31
C ILE A 281 -26.55 66.33 78.41
#